data_AF-A0A5R8WFY0-F1
#
_entry.id   AF-A0A5R8WFY0-F1
#
_cell.length_a   1.000
_cell.length_b   1.000
_cell.length_c   1.000
_cell.angle_alpha   90.00
_cell.angle_beta   90.00
_cell.angle_gamma   90.00
#
_symmetry.space_group_name_H-M   'P 1'
#
loop_
_entity.id
_entity.type
_entity.pdbx_description
1 polymer ?
#
loop_
_entity_poly.entity_id
_entity_poly.type
_entity_poly.pdbx_seq_one_letter_code
_entity_poly.pdbx_strand_id
1 'polypeptide(L)'
;MLSAFLLVMVFFQGLSAGGLDVAEACELSGHLYDHEYRSQQAHEQLQMFPLTTKCNAEYDLVPPWINPVLAVLALLTVACFVAMLAALIRRESLLRG
;
A
#
# COMPACT_ATOMS: atom_id res chain seq x y z
N MET A 1 14.77 0.65 17.42
CA MET A 1 14.28 2.04 17.55
C MET A 1 13.65 2.52 16.24
N LEU A 2 14.40 2.56 15.12
CA LEU A 2 13.87 2.97 13.80
C LEU A 2 12.68 2.10 13.33
N SER A 3 12.78 0.77 13.41
CA SER A 3 11.69 -0.12 12.95
C SER A 3 10.40 0.04 13.75
N ALA A 4 10.49 0.21 15.07
CA ALA A 4 9.33 0.45 15.93
C ALA A 4 8.66 1.79 15.61
N PHE A 5 9.46 2.83 15.35
CA PHE A 5 8.96 4.13 14.94
C PHE A 5 8.24 4.08 13.58
N LEU A 6 8.81 3.37 12.60
CA LEU A 6 8.18 3.16 11.30
C LEU A 6 6.87 2.37 11.39
N LEU A 7 6.82 1.33 12.24
CA LEU A 7 5.59 0.57 12.46
C LEU A 7 4.48 1.43 13.07
N VAL A 8 4.82 2.29 14.04
CA VAL A 8 3.87 3.23 14.65
C VAL A 8 3.33 4.21 13.61
N MET A 9 4.21 4.80 12.79
CA MET A 9 3.82 5.68 11.67
C MET A 9 2.86 4.98 10.69
N VAL A 10 3.20 3.79 10.23
CA VAL A 10 2.37 3.00 9.30
C VAL A 10 1.02 2.66 9.93
N PHE A 11 0.99 2.30 11.21
CA PHE A 11 -0.24 1.99 11.94
C PHE A 11 -1.17 3.21 12.01
N PHE A 12 -0.66 4.39 12.39
CA PHE A 12 -1.45 5.62 12.44
C PHE A 12 -1.92 6.07 11.06
N GLN A 13 -1.08 5.93 10.03
CA GLN A 13 -1.45 6.22 8.65
C GLN A 13 -2.59 5.30 8.18
N GLY A 14 -2.50 4.00 8.48
CA GLY A 14 -3.56 3.03 8.20
C GLY A 14 -4.86 3.34 8.94
N LEU A 15 -4.79 3.72 10.22
CA LEU A 15 -5.94 4.17 11.01
C LEU A 15 -6.63 5.40 10.40
N SER A 16 -5.86 6.36 9.91
CA SER A 16 -6.40 7.58 9.29
C SER A 16 -6.96 7.38 7.88
N ALA A 17 -6.60 6.27 7.20
CA ALA A 17 -7.01 6.03 5.81
C ALA A 17 -8.49 5.64 5.66
N GLY A 18 -9.19 5.30 6.74
CA GLY A 18 -10.56 4.78 6.71
C GLY A 18 -11.68 5.78 6.98
N GLY A 19 -11.42 7.10 7.00
CA GLY A 19 -12.35 8.08 7.58
C GLY A 19 -13.06 9.07 6.65
N LEU A 20 -12.56 9.30 5.42
CA LEU A 20 -13.13 10.32 4.53
C LEU A 20 -14.13 9.71 3.56
N ASP A 21 -15.29 10.35 3.39
CA ASP A 21 -16.21 9.97 2.31
C ASP A 21 -15.49 10.12 0.96
N VAL A 22 -15.71 9.18 0.06
CA VAL A 22 -15.01 9.15 -1.23
C VAL A 22 -15.28 10.43 -2.01
N ALA A 23 -16.49 10.99 -1.95
CA ALA A 23 -16.81 12.24 -2.63
C ALA A 23 -16.01 13.41 -2.05
N GLU A 24 -15.94 13.51 -0.72
CA GLU A 24 -15.17 14.55 -0.02
C GLU A 24 -13.66 14.44 -0.32
N ALA A 25 -13.12 13.23 -0.41
CA ALA A 25 -11.72 13.00 -0.80
C ALA A 25 -11.42 13.44 -2.23
N CYS A 26 -12.35 13.20 -3.16
CA CYS A 26 -12.24 13.65 -4.55
C CYS A 26 -12.27 15.17 -4.63
N GLU A 27 -13.20 15.82 -3.92
CA GLU A 27 -13.26 17.28 -3.86
C GLU A 27 -12.00 17.89 -3.25
N LEU A 28 -11.46 17.31 -2.17
CA LEU A 28 -10.21 17.77 -1.55
C LEU A 28 -9.00 17.67 -2.50
N SER A 29 -9.01 16.68 -3.40
CA SER A 29 -7.97 16.48 -4.40
C SER A 29 -8.19 17.29 -5.68
N GLY A 30 -9.26 18.10 -5.74
CA GLY A 30 -9.58 18.97 -6.87
C GLY A 30 -10.27 18.24 -8.03
N HIS A 31 -10.77 17.03 -7.80
CA HIS A 31 -11.46 16.23 -8.80
C HIS A 31 -12.95 16.17 -8.51
N LEU A 32 -13.78 16.36 -9.53
CA LEU A 32 -15.22 16.21 -9.40
C LEU A 32 -15.55 14.73 -9.16
N TYR A 33 -16.45 14.48 -8.22
CA TYR A 33 -16.96 13.15 -7.97
C TYR A 33 -18.11 12.81 -8.95
N ASP A 34 -17.94 11.76 -9.76
CA ASP A 34 -18.90 11.30 -10.77
C ASP A 34 -19.66 10.06 -10.27
N HIS A 35 -20.93 10.27 -9.92
CA HIS A 35 -21.84 9.22 -9.44
C HIS A 35 -22.14 8.17 -10.52
N GLU A 36 -22.28 8.58 -11.78
CA GLU A 36 -22.65 7.70 -12.88
C GLU A 36 -21.49 6.74 -13.19
N TYR A 37 -20.27 7.28 -13.32
CA TYR A 37 -19.05 6.50 -13.49
C TYR A 37 -18.86 5.47 -12.37
N ARG A 38 -19.03 5.89 -11.10
CA ARG A 38 -18.94 5.01 -9.93
C ARG A 38 -19.97 3.88 -9.94
N SER A 39 -21.19 4.16 -10.39
CA SER A 39 -22.23 3.13 -10.44
C SER A 39 -21.94 2.07 -11.51
N GLN A 40 -21.39 2.48 -12.65
CA GLN A 40 -21.01 1.59 -13.75
C GLN A 40 -19.78 0.74 -13.41
N GLN A 41 -18.83 1.31 -12.66
CA GLN A 41 -17.59 0.66 -12.21
C GLN A 41 -17.73 -0.06 -10.85
N ALA A 42 -18.94 -0.13 -10.27
CA ALA A 42 -19.15 -0.63 -8.91
C ALA A 42 -18.58 -2.04 -8.69
N HIS A 43 -18.64 -2.91 -9.72
CA HIS A 43 -18.08 -4.25 -9.63
C HIS A 43 -16.55 -4.26 -9.61
N GLU A 44 -15.91 -3.38 -10.36
CA GLU A 44 -14.45 -3.28 -10.40
C GLU A 44 -13.90 -2.70 -9.09
N GLN A 45 -14.61 -1.73 -8.52
CA GLN A 45 -14.23 -1.08 -7.27
C GLN A 45 -14.29 -2.01 -6.04
N LEU A 46 -15.01 -3.14 -6.16
CA LEU A 46 -15.08 -4.20 -5.15
C LEU A 46 -13.96 -5.23 -5.31
N GLN A 47 -13.14 -5.16 -6.37
CA GLN A 47 -12.02 -6.06 -6.55
C GLN A 47 -10.94 -5.77 -5.52
N MET A 48 -10.14 -6.80 -5.20
CA MET A 48 -9.02 -6.68 -4.27
C MET A 48 -7.94 -5.73 -4.78
N PHE A 49 -7.84 -5.56 -6.10
CA PHE A 49 -6.91 -4.68 -6.79
C PHE A 49 -7.65 -3.92 -7.90
N PRO A 50 -8.46 -2.90 -7.57
CA PRO A 50 -9.23 -2.16 -8.57
C PRO A 50 -8.27 -1.41 -9.50
N LEU A 51 -8.42 -1.54 -10.81
CA LEU A 51 -7.54 -0.81 -11.74
C LEU A 51 -8.03 0.63 -11.94
N THR A 52 -9.24 0.93 -11.49
CA THR A 52 -9.84 2.25 -11.60
C THR A 52 -9.89 3.03 -10.30
N THR A 53 -9.85 4.36 -10.42
CA THR A 53 -9.94 5.27 -9.27
C THR A 53 -11.38 5.59 -8.92
N LYS A 54 -11.57 6.22 -7.75
CA LYS A 54 -12.90 6.42 -7.18
C LYS A 54 -13.62 7.70 -7.61
N CYS A 55 -12.96 8.60 -8.36
CA CYS A 55 -13.45 9.97 -8.58
C CYS A 55 -14.21 10.17 -9.89
N ASN A 56 -13.56 10.01 -11.04
CA ASN A 56 -14.18 10.16 -12.36
C ASN A 56 -13.31 9.53 -13.46
N ALA A 57 -13.87 9.39 -14.67
CA ALA A 57 -13.18 8.80 -15.82
C ALA A 57 -11.96 9.59 -16.32
N GLU A 58 -11.93 10.92 -16.13
CA GLU A 58 -10.81 11.76 -16.54
C GLU A 58 -9.60 11.62 -15.61
N TYR A 59 -9.84 11.21 -14.36
CA TYR A 59 -8.84 11.00 -13.34
C TYR A 59 -8.70 9.52 -12.96
N ASP A 60 -8.63 8.67 -13.98
CA ASP A 60 -8.52 7.23 -13.82
C ASP A 60 -7.05 6.78 -13.85
N LEU A 61 -6.33 7.12 -12.78
CA LEU A 61 -4.92 6.77 -12.62
C LEU A 61 -4.71 5.29 -12.32
N VAL A 62 -3.74 4.71 -13.02
CA VAL A 62 -3.23 3.37 -12.71
C VAL A 62 -2.72 3.35 -11.27
N PRO A 63 -3.21 2.42 -10.43
CA PRO A 63 -2.84 2.41 -9.04
C PRO A 63 -1.34 2.22 -8.79
N PRO A 64 -0.79 2.79 -7.72
CA PRO A 64 0.64 2.74 -7.43
C PRO A 64 1.15 1.30 -7.17
N TRP A 65 0.29 0.36 -6.76
CA TRP A 65 0.68 -1.04 -6.55
C TRP A 65 1.02 -1.79 -7.84
N ILE A 66 0.68 -1.26 -9.01
CA ILE A 66 1.08 -1.82 -10.30
C ILE A 66 2.54 -1.47 -10.63
N ASN A 67 3.18 -0.59 -9.85
CA ASN A 67 4.57 -0.22 -10.07
C ASN A 67 5.53 -1.42 -9.83
N PRO A 68 6.17 -1.97 -10.88
CA PRO A 68 7.05 -3.13 -10.75
C PRO A 68 8.25 -2.86 -9.83
N VAL A 69 8.66 -1.60 -9.68
CA VAL A 69 9.72 -1.21 -8.75
C VAL A 69 9.34 -1.53 -7.30
N LEU A 70 8.08 -1.33 -6.91
CA LEU A 70 7.62 -1.66 -5.55
C LEU A 70 7.68 -3.17 -5.29
N ALA A 71 7.33 -3.99 -6.28
CA ALA A 71 7.44 -5.44 -6.18
C ALA A 71 8.91 -5.89 -5.99
N VAL A 72 9.83 -5.32 -6.78
CA VAL A 72 11.27 -5.61 -6.66
C VAL A 72 11.82 -5.18 -5.29
N LEU A 73 11.47 -3.99 -4.82
CA LEU A 73 11.89 -3.48 -3.52
C LEU A 73 11.36 -4.34 -2.36
N ALA A 74 10.12 -4.82 -2.45
CA ALA A 74 9.54 -5.74 -1.47
C ALA A 74 10.33 -7.07 -1.43
N LEU A 75 10.62 -7.66 -2.59
CA LEU A 75 11.41 -8.89 -2.68
C LEU A 75 12.82 -8.72 -2.10
N LEU A 76 13.50 -7.61 -2.41
CA LEU A 76 14.82 -7.29 -1.86
C LEU A 76 14.77 -7.14 -0.34
N THR A 77 13.72 -6.49 0.18
CA THR A 77 13.53 -6.33 1.63
C THR A 77 13.39 -7.68 2.32
N VAL A 78 12.58 -8.59 1.77
CA VAL A 78 12.43 -9.96 2.28
C VAL A 78 13.76 -10.72 2.21
N ALA A 79 14.47 -10.64 1.09
CA ALA A 79 15.76 -11.32 0.91
C ALA A 79 16.81 -10.84 1.94
N CYS A 80 16.92 -9.51 2.12
CA CYS A 80 17.81 -8.92 3.12
C CYS A 80 17.43 -9.35 4.54
N PHE A 81 16.14 -9.39 4.87
CA PHE A 81 15.66 -9.84 6.18
C PHE A 81 16.00 -11.31 6.44
N VAL A 82 15.75 -12.19 5.48
CA VAL A 82 16.10 -13.62 5.56
C VAL A 82 17.62 -13.80 5.71
N ALA A 83 18.42 -13.08 4.93
CA ALA A 83 19.88 -13.12 5.02
C ALA A 83 20.38 -12.69 6.40
N MET A 84 19.79 -11.62 6.96
CA MET A 84 20.10 -11.15 8.31
C MET A 84 19.77 -12.20 9.38
N LEU A 85 18.58 -12.80 9.33
CA LEU A 85 18.19 -13.86 10.26
C LEU A 85 19.13 -15.08 10.15
N ALA A 86 19.46 -15.50 8.93
CA ALA A 86 20.38 -16.60 8.70
C ALA A 86 21.79 -16.32 9.21
N ALA A 87 22.26 -15.06 9.15
CA ALA A 87 23.54 -14.65 9.71
C ALA A 87 23.53 -14.68 11.24
N LEU A 88 22.44 -14.23 11.87
CA LEU A 88 22.27 -14.28 13.33
C LEU A 88 22.26 -15.72 13.83
N ILE A 89 21.46 -16.60 13.21
CA ILE A 89 21.39 -18.02 13.60
C ILE A 89 22.75 -18.70 13.45
N ARG A 90 23.48 -18.43 12.35
CA ARG A 90 24.83 -18.97 12.14
C ARG A 90 25.80 -18.51 13.23
N ARG A 91 25.77 -17.24 13.61
CA ARG A 91 26.60 -16.71 14.71
C ARG A 91 26.33 -17.41 16.03
N GLU A 92 25.06 -17.56 16.40
CA GLU A 92 24.68 -18.26 17.63
C GLU A 92 25.13 -19.74 17.61
N SER A 93 25.01 -20.42 16.47
CA SER A 93 25.49 -21.80 16.33
C SER A 93 27.01 -21.94 16.46
N LEU A 94 27.78 -20.95 15.99
CA LEU A 94 29.23 -20.92 16.09
C LEU A 94 29.73 -20.55 17.49
N LEU A 95 28.95 -19.79 18.26
CA LEU A 95 29.28 -19.41 19.65
C LEU A 95 28.92 -20.52 20.66
N ARG A 96 28.03 -21.45 20.29
CA ARG A 96 27.59 -22.58 21.13
C ARG A 96 28.39 -23.87 20.94
N GLY A 97 29.17 -24.00 19.86
CA GLY A 97 30.05 -25.13 19.59
C GLY A 97 31.45 -24.88 20.07
#